data_AF-A0A1F6EJN0-F1
#
_entry.id   AF-A0A1F6EJN0-F1
#
_cell.length_a   1.000
_cell.length_b   1.000
_cell.length_c   1.000
_cell.angle_alpha   90.00
_cell.angle_beta   90.00
_cell.angle_gamma   90.00
#
_symmetry.space_group_name_H-M   'P 1'
#
loop_
_entity.id
_entity.type
_entity.pdbx_description
1 polymer ?
#
loop_
_entity_poly.entity_id
_entity_poly.type
_entity_poly.pdbx_seq_one_letter_code
_entity_poly.pdbx_strand_id
1 'polypeptide(L)'
;MAEKVEFKKHPFWKKYLLFWGPGGAENLQDWLDDWEIEPIAVMPIAFLLLVWLAAVLDPDAVAGTFAMVVALSPIWLPIYLFVFFWSSWIHYIRLLFWFDQKHILLHIELPPEVSKSPLAMEVFLAAIYQTGGEGDFISRIWKGKSRPHWALELVGNEGRVDFYLYMRESWRNMLEAKLYGQFPEAKVTLVDDYVNKVPFTPETHGMWGHEFKKSDIALPIRTYIDYGLDKNTDTPEVQVDPITNVLEHMSEMGSGEYLWLQFVIRAHKKDEWYGFYLGKDSYEEGVKKALQKITKGAIERAQGLTDDPAEKKKVGSRGSTLLSPGEREQVEAIEHSKSKSLFEVGIRGLYIAEEGKFKGINTPNLITIFNSFRYPGYSSIGATRGQLIFTYPWQDWNNIRQDKTKKNLFFHYKHRAYFAAPYDQVPSYMTTEELATLWHFPNSMVKTPGLSRVPSRRSEPPPNLPMGPANLPAGKAGLPQ
;
A
#
# COMPACT_ATOMS: atom_id res chain seq x y z
N MET A 1 -7.24 -9.33 37.46
CA MET A 1 -6.55 -9.74 36.22
C MET A 1 -6.05 -11.14 36.47
N ALA A 2 -6.61 -12.16 35.81
CA ALA A 2 -6.10 -13.52 35.96
C ALA A 2 -4.71 -13.59 35.33
N GLU A 3 -3.74 -14.13 36.05
CA GLU A 3 -2.36 -14.32 35.61
C GLU A 3 -2.38 -15.21 34.35
N LYS A 4 -1.77 -14.75 33.25
CA LYS A 4 -1.80 -15.45 31.96
C LYS A 4 -0.98 -16.74 32.12
N VAL A 5 -1.64 -17.90 32.17
CA VAL A 5 -0.97 -19.19 32.31
C VAL A 5 -0.12 -19.44 31.06
N GLU A 6 1.20 -19.59 31.21
CA GLU A 6 2.11 -19.84 30.08
C GLU A 6 1.93 -21.27 29.54
N PHE A 7 1.00 -21.43 28.59
CA PHE A 7 0.65 -22.69 27.93
C PHE A 7 1.86 -23.50 27.45
N LYS A 8 2.91 -22.81 26.96
CA LYS A 8 4.13 -23.42 26.40
C LYS A 8 5.04 -24.10 27.44
N LYS A 9 4.94 -23.77 28.74
CA LYS A 9 5.80 -24.36 29.79
C LYS A 9 5.26 -25.67 30.37
N HIS A 10 4.07 -26.10 29.97
CA HIS A 10 3.44 -27.30 30.51
C HIS A 10 3.71 -28.55 29.64
N PRO A 11 3.94 -29.73 30.26
CA PRO A 11 4.08 -30.99 29.54
C PRO A 11 2.79 -31.35 28.79
N PHE A 12 2.93 -32.07 27.66
CA PHE A 12 1.86 -32.35 26.69
C PHE A 12 0.53 -32.77 27.32
N TRP A 13 0.54 -33.67 28.30
CA TRP A 13 -0.68 -34.16 28.97
C TRP A 13 -1.37 -33.10 29.84
N LYS A 14 -0.63 -32.13 30.42
CA LYS A 14 -1.20 -31.02 31.20
C LYS A 14 -1.78 -29.93 30.31
N LYS A 15 -1.33 -29.79 29.06
CA LYS A 15 -1.90 -28.84 28.08
C LYS A 15 -3.39 -29.10 27.84
N TYR A 16 -3.82 -30.37 27.83
CA TYR A 16 -5.23 -30.74 27.68
C TYR A 16 -6.14 -30.23 28.80
N LEU A 17 -5.64 -30.17 30.04
CA LEU A 17 -6.40 -29.64 31.17
C LEU A 17 -6.56 -28.12 31.09
N LEU A 18 -5.63 -27.43 30.42
CA LEU A 18 -5.67 -25.98 30.22
C LEU A 18 -6.69 -25.54 29.16
N PHE A 19 -7.19 -26.45 28.31
CA PHE A 19 -8.30 -26.18 27.38
C PHE A 19 -9.63 -25.99 28.11
N TRP A 20 -9.78 -26.55 29.31
CA TRP A 20 -11.02 -26.51 30.08
C TRP A 20 -11.01 -25.43 31.19
N GLY A 21 -9.96 -24.60 31.23
CA GLY A 21 -9.79 -23.49 32.18
C GLY A 21 -10.09 -22.10 31.57
N PRO A 22 -9.93 -21.02 32.36
CA PRO A 22 -10.02 -19.65 31.86
C PRO A 22 -8.98 -19.42 30.76
N GLY A 23 -9.41 -18.95 29.58
CA GLY A 23 -8.54 -18.81 28.41
C GLY A 23 -8.37 -20.09 27.60
N GLY A 24 -9.16 -21.14 27.86
CA GLY A 24 -9.09 -22.42 27.15
C GLY A 24 -9.19 -22.33 25.62
N ALA A 25 -9.94 -21.36 25.10
CA ALA A 25 -10.00 -21.08 23.66
C ALA A 25 -8.67 -20.53 23.11
N GLU A 26 -8.01 -19.62 23.84
CA GLU A 26 -6.68 -19.11 23.49
C GLU A 26 -5.63 -20.23 23.59
N ASN A 27 -5.71 -21.08 24.61
CA ASN A 27 -4.82 -22.23 24.78
C ASN A 27 -4.99 -23.28 23.68
N LEU A 28 -6.24 -23.53 23.24
CA LEU A 28 -6.54 -24.41 22.11
C LEU A 28 -6.00 -23.82 20.80
N GLN A 29 -6.14 -22.51 20.62
CA GLN A 29 -5.57 -21.80 19.48
C GLN A 29 -4.03 -21.90 19.49
N ASP A 30 -3.37 -21.60 20.61
CA ASP A 30 -1.91 -21.75 20.76
C ASP A 30 -1.44 -23.18 20.49
N TRP A 31 -2.24 -24.19 20.87
CA TRP A 31 -1.95 -25.59 20.57
C TRP A 31 -2.09 -25.92 19.09
N LEU A 32 -3.16 -25.46 18.44
CA LEU A 32 -3.34 -25.64 16.99
C LEU A 32 -2.24 -24.92 16.22
N ASP A 33 -1.84 -23.72 16.68
CA ASP A 33 -0.76 -22.93 16.10
C ASP A 33 0.62 -23.60 16.31
N ASP A 34 0.87 -24.28 17.44
CA ASP A 34 2.09 -25.09 17.67
C ASP A 34 2.23 -26.23 16.63
N TRP A 35 1.11 -26.78 16.15
CA TRP A 35 1.06 -27.77 15.07
C TRP A 35 0.86 -27.15 13.68
N GLU A 36 0.81 -25.82 13.62
CA GLU A 36 0.45 -25.00 12.47
C GLU A 36 -0.80 -25.49 11.71
N ILE A 37 -1.78 -25.98 12.46
CA ILE A 37 -3.09 -26.39 11.96
C ILE A 37 -3.97 -25.14 11.96
N GLU A 38 -4.37 -24.68 10.77
CA GLU A 38 -5.26 -23.53 10.67
C GLU A 38 -6.61 -23.81 11.34
N PRO A 39 -7.02 -23.02 12.37
CA PRO A 39 -8.30 -23.20 13.03
C PRO A 39 -9.47 -23.12 12.05
N ILE A 40 -9.37 -22.31 11.01
CA ILE A 40 -10.42 -22.14 9.99
C ILE A 40 -10.70 -23.46 9.23
N ALA A 41 -9.70 -24.33 9.06
CA ALA A 41 -9.88 -25.62 8.39
C ALA A 41 -10.52 -26.68 9.30
N VAL A 42 -10.18 -26.67 10.59
CA VAL A 42 -10.60 -27.71 11.55
C VAL A 42 -11.87 -27.36 12.29
N MET A 43 -12.09 -26.08 12.61
CA MET A 43 -13.24 -25.62 13.39
C MET A 43 -14.58 -25.93 12.73
N PRO A 44 -14.78 -25.84 11.40
CA PRO A 44 -16.03 -26.25 10.77
C PRO A 44 -16.30 -27.75 10.95
N ILE A 45 -15.27 -28.58 10.82
CA ILE A 45 -15.38 -30.04 11.01
C ILE A 45 -15.68 -30.35 12.48
N ALA A 46 -14.95 -29.73 13.40
CA ALA A 46 -15.17 -29.86 14.83
C ALA A 46 -16.57 -29.38 15.25
N PHE A 47 -17.05 -28.28 14.67
CA PHE A 47 -18.40 -27.77 14.86
C PHE A 47 -19.45 -28.74 14.33
N LEU A 48 -19.28 -29.27 13.12
CA LEU A 48 -20.19 -30.28 12.56
C LEU A 48 -20.21 -31.56 13.40
N LEU A 49 -19.06 -32.01 13.90
CA LEU A 49 -18.96 -33.15 14.82
C LEU A 49 -19.64 -32.86 16.15
N LEU A 50 -19.50 -31.64 16.68
CA LEU A 50 -20.15 -31.22 17.92
C LEU A 50 -21.67 -31.14 17.75
N VAL A 51 -22.16 -30.58 16.63
CA VAL A 51 -23.58 -30.56 16.29
C VAL A 51 -24.12 -31.97 16.10
N TRP A 52 -23.37 -32.86 15.43
CA TRP A 52 -23.74 -34.26 15.28
C TRP A 52 -23.80 -34.99 16.62
N LEU A 53 -22.78 -34.81 17.47
CA LEU A 53 -22.74 -35.39 18.82
C LEU A 53 -23.90 -34.86 19.67
N ALA A 54 -24.17 -33.56 19.64
CA ALA A 54 -25.30 -32.96 20.32
C ALA A 54 -26.63 -33.52 19.81
N ALA A 55 -26.77 -33.74 18.50
CA ALA A 55 -27.97 -34.33 17.91
C ALA A 55 -28.17 -35.80 18.30
N VAL A 56 -27.11 -36.54 18.59
CA VAL A 56 -27.18 -37.92 19.10
C VAL A 56 -27.53 -37.95 20.59
N LEU A 57 -26.98 -37.02 21.38
CA LEU A 57 -27.17 -36.97 22.83
C LEU A 57 -28.53 -36.37 23.22
N ASP A 58 -28.96 -35.29 22.57
CA ASP A 58 -30.20 -34.58 22.82
C ASP A 58 -30.78 -34.01 21.51
N PRO A 59 -31.51 -34.84 20.74
CA PRO A 59 -32.13 -34.42 19.49
C PRO A 59 -33.10 -33.24 19.68
N ASP A 60 -33.81 -33.20 20.81
CA ASP A 60 -34.84 -32.20 21.09
C ASP A 60 -34.23 -30.82 21.36
N ALA A 61 -33.11 -30.74 22.10
CA ALA A 61 -32.39 -29.50 22.32
C ALA A 61 -31.81 -28.92 21.02
N VAL A 62 -31.28 -29.77 20.14
CA VAL A 62 -30.77 -29.34 18.83
C VAL A 62 -31.91 -28.83 17.95
N ALA A 63 -33.01 -29.59 17.86
CA ALA A 63 -34.20 -29.18 17.12
C ALA A 63 -34.79 -27.86 17.64
N GLY A 64 -34.87 -27.70 18.97
CA GLY A 64 -35.31 -26.47 19.62
C GLY A 64 -34.41 -25.28 19.32
N THR A 65 -33.09 -25.47 19.28
CA THR A 65 -32.12 -24.42 18.93
C THR A 65 -32.28 -23.97 17.47
N PHE A 66 -32.39 -24.92 16.54
CA PHE A 66 -32.66 -24.59 15.13
C PHE A 66 -34.03 -23.91 14.96
N ALA A 67 -35.07 -24.39 15.64
CA ALA A 67 -36.39 -23.77 15.63
C ALA A 67 -36.34 -22.33 16.16
N MET A 68 -35.56 -22.06 17.22
CA MET A 68 -35.34 -20.70 17.73
C MET A 68 -34.62 -19.81 16.71
N VAL A 69 -33.56 -20.28 16.07
CA VAL A 69 -32.82 -19.51 15.04
C VAL A 69 -33.74 -19.16 13.86
N VAL A 70 -34.56 -20.12 13.43
CA VAL A 70 -35.56 -19.92 12.36
C VAL A 70 -36.67 -18.98 12.83
N ALA A 71 -37.18 -19.12 14.05
CA ALA A 71 -38.20 -18.24 14.61
C ALA A 71 -37.72 -16.80 14.75
N LEU A 72 -36.44 -16.58 15.07
CA LEU A 72 -35.81 -15.27 15.13
C LEU A 72 -35.33 -14.76 13.77
N SER A 73 -35.37 -15.58 12.72
CA SER A 73 -34.92 -15.21 11.37
C SER A 73 -35.59 -13.94 10.83
N PRO A 74 -36.89 -13.65 11.06
CA PRO A 74 -37.49 -12.39 10.60
C PRO A 74 -36.83 -11.13 11.18
N ILE A 75 -36.05 -11.23 12.27
CA ILE A 75 -35.34 -10.10 12.89
C ILE A 75 -33.94 -9.96 12.29
N TRP A 76 -33.13 -11.01 12.34
CA TRP A 76 -31.72 -10.92 11.96
C TRP A 76 -31.48 -11.11 10.45
N LEU A 77 -32.30 -11.94 9.79
CA LEU A 77 -32.10 -12.29 8.38
C LEU A 77 -32.29 -11.09 7.44
N PRO A 78 -33.32 -10.22 7.59
CA PRO A 78 -33.46 -9.04 6.75
C PRO A 78 -32.27 -8.08 6.89
N ILE A 79 -31.74 -7.89 8.10
CA ILE A 79 -30.58 -7.03 8.36
C ILE A 79 -29.34 -7.62 7.68
N TYR A 80 -29.09 -8.92 7.86
CA TYR A 80 -27.97 -9.60 7.23
C TYR A 80 -28.05 -9.54 5.70
N LEU A 81 -29.21 -9.87 5.13
CA LEU A 81 -29.45 -9.83 3.68
C LEU A 81 -29.29 -8.41 3.13
N PHE A 82 -29.74 -7.38 3.85
CA PHE A 82 -29.56 -6.00 3.44
C PHE A 82 -28.07 -5.60 3.42
N VAL A 83 -27.32 -5.91 4.48
CA VAL A 83 -25.88 -5.61 4.54
C VAL A 83 -25.12 -6.32 3.42
N PHE A 84 -25.41 -7.60 3.20
CA PHE A 84 -24.80 -8.40 2.14
C PHE A 84 -25.16 -7.86 0.74
N PHE A 85 -26.44 -7.59 0.51
CA PHE A 85 -26.94 -7.00 -0.74
C PHE A 85 -26.27 -5.66 -1.00
N TRP A 86 -26.23 -4.77 -0.01
CA TRP A 86 -25.68 -3.43 -0.15
C TRP A 86 -24.18 -3.45 -0.46
N SER A 87 -23.40 -4.23 0.30
CA SER A 87 -21.97 -4.42 0.03
C SER A 87 -21.72 -4.97 -1.38
N SER A 88 -22.46 -6.02 -1.76
CA SER A 88 -22.35 -6.66 -3.08
C SER A 88 -22.76 -5.73 -4.22
N TRP A 89 -23.84 -4.95 -4.03
CA TRP A 89 -24.32 -3.97 -4.99
C TRP A 89 -23.27 -2.88 -5.25
N ILE A 90 -22.70 -2.31 -4.19
CA ILE A 90 -21.69 -1.26 -4.31
C ILE A 90 -20.41 -1.79 -4.96
N HIS A 91 -19.99 -3.01 -4.62
CA HIS A 91 -18.89 -3.67 -5.33
C HIS A 91 -19.18 -3.85 -6.82
N TYR A 92 -20.37 -4.34 -7.16
CA TYR A 92 -20.78 -4.58 -8.54
C TYR A 92 -20.77 -3.29 -9.37
N ILE A 93 -21.44 -2.22 -8.91
CA ILE A 93 -21.50 -0.97 -9.66
C ILE A 93 -20.13 -0.29 -9.79
N ARG A 94 -19.25 -0.40 -8.77
CA ARG A 94 -17.90 0.16 -8.80
C ARG A 94 -17.01 -0.62 -9.76
N LEU A 95 -17.19 -1.93 -9.83
CA LEU A 95 -16.50 -2.79 -10.79
C LEU A 95 -16.91 -2.43 -12.22
N LEU A 96 -18.21 -2.25 -12.47
CA LEU A 96 -18.71 -1.79 -13.78
C LEU A 96 -18.13 -0.43 -14.14
N PHE A 97 -18.16 0.53 -13.20
CA PHE A 97 -17.58 1.84 -13.42
C PHE A 97 -16.07 1.75 -13.71
N TRP A 98 -15.34 0.90 -13.00
CA TRP A 98 -13.90 0.72 -13.19
C TRP A 98 -13.56 0.29 -14.62
N PHE A 99 -14.24 -0.73 -15.14
CA PHE A 99 -13.99 -1.27 -16.48
C PHE A 99 -14.53 -0.39 -17.61
N ASP A 100 -15.52 0.46 -17.33
CA ASP A 100 -16.01 1.48 -18.27
C ASP A 100 -14.98 2.60 -18.49
N GLN A 101 -14.15 2.91 -17.49
CA GLN A 101 -13.11 3.94 -17.64
C GLN A 101 -11.91 3.42 -18.43
N LYS A 102 -11.52 4.17 -19.47
CA LYS A 102 -10.26 3.93 -20.18
C LYS A 102 -9.07 4.40 -19.35
N HIS A 103 -8.18 3.47 -19.05
CA HIS A 103 -6.93 3.73 -18.33
C HIS A 103 -5.74 3.66 -19.28
N ILE A 104 -4.70 4.41 -18.96
CA ILE A 104 -3.48 4.54 -19.74
C ILE A 104 -2.26 4.44 -18.81
N LEU A 105 -1.13 4.02 -19.38
CA LEU A 105 0.15 3.98 -18.72
C LEU A 105 1.10 4.97 -19.41
N LEU A 106 1.66 5.89 -18.63
CA LEU A 106 2.69 6.81 -19.09
C LEU A 106 4.04 6.31 -18.61
N HIS A 107 4.99 6.17 -19.54
CA HIS A 107 6.40 5.95 -19.24
C HIS A 107 7.09 7.30 -19.15
N ILE A 108 7.81 7.52 -18.05
CA ILE A 108 8.52 8.76 -17.78
C ILE A 108 10.02 8.49 -17.87
N GLU A 109 10.64 8.95 -18.95
CA GLU A 109 12.08 8.93 -19.10
C GLU A 109 12.68 10.18 -18.42
N LEU A 110 13.68 9.95 -17.57
CA LEU A 110 14.34 11.01 -16.82
C LEU A 110 15.24 11.85 -17.73
N PRO A 111 15.36 13.17 -17.49
CA PRO A 111 16.36 13.97 -18.18
C PRO A 111 17.78 13.52 -17.79
N PRO A 112 18.80 13.80 -18.63
CA PRO A 112 20.19 13.48 -18.31
C PRO A 112 20.63 14.09 -16.97
N GLU A 113 20.17 15.32 -16.71
CA GLU A 113 20.43 16.08 -15.50
C GLU A 113 19.11 16.42 -14.77
N VAL A 114 18.93 15.86 -13.59
CA VAL A 114 17.89 16.25 -12.63
C VAL A 114 18.56 17.12 -11.57
N SER A 115 18.28 18.42 -11.59
CA SER A 115 18.79 19.41 -10.62
C SER A 115 17.78 19.77 -9.52
N LYS A 116 16.55 19.29 -9.64
CA LYS A 116 15.46 19.55 -8.69
C LYS A 116 15.53 18.57 -7.52
N SER A 117 15.24 19.06 -6.32
CA SER A 117 15.09 18.23 -5.12
C SER A 117 13.74 17.50 -5.12
N PRO A 118 13.55 16.49 -4.24
CA PRO A 118 12.27 15.79 -4.06
C PRO A 118 11.09 16.72 -3.74
N LEU A 119 11.35 17.94 -3.26
CA LEU A 119 10.35 18.99 -3.10
C LEU A 119 9.56 19.27 -4.39
N ALA A 120 10.20 19.21 -5.57
CA ALA A 120 9.50 19.38 -6.85
C ALA A 120 8.46 18.27 -7.07
N MET A 121 8.75 17.06 -6.60
CA MET A 121 7.81 15.95 -6.63
C MET A 121 6.68 16.12 -5.61
N GLU A 122 6.97 16.64 -4.41
CA GLU A 122 5.93 16.99 -3.44
C GLU A 122 4.93 18.01 -4.02
N VAL A 123 5.43 19.03 -4.72
CA VAL A 123 4.58 20.03 -5.40
C VAL A 123 3.74 19.38 -6.50
N PHE A 124 4.32 18.45 -7.27
CA PHE A 124 3.57 17.68 -8.29
C PHE A 124 2.46 16.84 -7.64
N LEU A 125 2.76 16.10 -6.57
CA LEU A 125 1.80 15.28 -5.84
C LEU A 125 0.66 16.11 -5.23
N ALA A 126 1.00 17.27 -4.66
CA ALA A 126 0.02 18.24 -4.18
C ALA A 126 -0.86 18.77 -5.34
N ALA A 127 -0.31 18.95 -6.54
CA ALA A 127 -1.05 19.43 -7.70
C ALA A 127 -2.02 18.39 -8.31
N ILE A 128 -1.77 17.09 -8.11
CA ILE A 128 -2.68 16.00 -8.53
C ILE A 128 -3.62 15.53 -7.40
N TYR A 129 -3.60 16.22 -6.26
CA TYR A 129 -4.49 15.97 -5.13
C TYR A 129 -5.95 16.33 -5.50
N GLN A 130 -6.72 15.32 -5.91
CA GLN A 130 -8.09 15.50 -6.38
C GLN A 130 -9.10 14.68 -5.57
N THR A 131 -9.90 15.38 -4.75
CA THR A 131 -10.98 14.78 -3.93
C THR A 131 -12.33 14.71 -4.65
N GLY A 132 -12.40 15.26 -5.87
CA GLY A 132 -13.57 15.20 -6.76
C GLY A 132 -13.71 13.87 -7.51
N GLY A 133 -14.69 13.80 -8.42
CA GLY A 133 -14.91 12.65 -9.31
C GLY A 133 -16.02 11.67 -8.88
N GLU A 134 -16.38 11.66 -7.60
CA GLU A 134 -17.49 10.82 -7.07
C GLU A 134 -18.88 11.38 -7.41
N GLY A 135 -19.01 12.70 -7.58
CA GLY A 135 -20.29 13.38 -7.78
C GLY A 135 -21.20 13.30 -6.55
N ASP A 136 -22.51 13.38 -6.78
CA ASP A 136 -23.52 13.33 -5.72
C ASP A 136 -23.75 11.91 -5.19
N PHE A 137 -24.45 11.80 -4.06
CA PHE A 137 -24.81 10.53 -3.43
C PHE A 137 -25.37 9.51 -4.45
N ILE A 138 -26.33 9.93 -5.28
CA ILE A 138 -26.95 9.09 -6.32
C ILE A 138 -25.91 8.59 -7.33
N SER A 139 -24.99 9.44 -7.77
CA SER A 139 -23.96 9.04 -8.73
C SER A 139 -23.00 7.99 -8.15
N ARG A 140 -22.73 8.03 -6.85
CA ARG A 140 -21.88 7.02 -6.21
C ARG A 140 -22.57 5.66 -6.09
N ILE A 141 -23.84 5.65 -5.65
CA ILE A 141 -24.56 4.40 -5.33
C ILE A 141 -25.30 3.78 -6.51
N TRP A 142 -25.50 4.52 -7.62
CA TRP A 142 -26.16 4.00 -8.83
C TRP A 142 -25.24 3.92 -10.04
N LYS A 143 -24.27 4.85 -10.17
CA LYS A 143 -23.30 4.85 -11.27
C LYS A 143 -21.92 4.35 -10.85
N GLY A 144 -21.72 3.99 -9.58
CA GLY A 144 -20.45 3.49 -9.07
C GLY A 144 -19.30 4.49 -9.13
N LYS A 145 -19.57 5.79 -9.34
CA LYS A 145 -18.53 6.80 -9.51
C LYS A 145 -17.62 6.84 -8.29
N SER A 146 -16.33 6.66 -8.53
CA SER A 146 -15.27 6.69 -7.52
C SER A 146 -14.26 7.80 -7.82
N ARG A 147 -13.64 8.31 -6.75
CA ARG A 147 -12.48 9.21 -6.81
C ARG A 147 -11.43 8.67 -7.79
N PRO A 148 -10.74 9.55 -8.54
CA PRO A 148 -9.60 9.11 -9.32
C PRO A 148 -8.53 8.54 -8.37
N HIS A 149 -7.90 7.48 -8.82
CA HIS A 149 -6.68 6.96 -8.21
C HIS A 149 -5.59 6.98 -9.29
N TRP A 150 -4.36 7.06 -8.83
CA TRP A 150 -3.16 7.05 -9.66
C TRP A 150 -2.31 5.86 -9.20
N ALA A 151 -1.53 5.25 -10.08
CA ALA A 151 -0.49 4.32 -9.63
C ALA A 151 0.88 4.86 -10.05
N LEU A 152 1.70 5.19 -9.06
CA LEU A 152 3.11 5.52 -9.26
C LEU A 152 3.88 4.20 -9.23
N GLU A 153 4.64 3.89 -10.27
CA GLU A 153 5.31 2.59 -10.38
C GLU A 153 6.81 2.76 -10.60
N LEU A 154 7.58 1.94 -9.90
CA LEU A 154 9.01 1.72 -10.15
C LEU A 154 9.13 0.30 -10.66
N VAL A 155 9.66 0.14 -11.87
CA VAL A 155 9.66 -1.15 -12.57
C VAL A 155 11.08 -1.48 -12.98
N GLY A 156 11.61 -2.58 -12.45
CA GLY A 156 12.90 -3.16 -12.78
C GLY A 156 12.68 -4.33 -13.72
N ASN A 157 12.96 -4.15 -15.00
CA ASN A 157 12.86 -5.19 -16.03
C ASN A 157 14.27 -5.55 -16.50
N GLU A 158 14.76 -6.73 -16.10
CA GLU A 158 16.09 -7.22 -16.49
C GLU A 158 17.21 -6.20 -16.20
N GLY A 159 17.15 -5.58 -15.03
CA GLY A 159 18.13 -4.59 -14.57
C GLY A 159 17.90 -3.18 -15.10
N ARG A 160 16.93 -2.96 -16.01
CA ARG A 160 16.51 -1.61 -16.41
C ARG A 160 15.40 -1.10 -15.50
N VAL A 161 15.60 0.09 -14.94
CA VAL A 161 14.69 0.75 -14.01
C VAL A 161 13.97 1.89 -14.72
N ASP A 162 12.65 1.78 -14.76
CA ASP A 162 11.75 2.72 -15.41
C ASP A 162 10.69 3.25 -14.43
N PHE A 163 10.32 4.51 -14.62
CA PHE A 163 9.24 5.17 -13.90
C PHE A 163 7.98 5.13 -14.75
N TYR A 164 6.90 4.63 -14.17
CA TYR A 164 5.59 4.64 -14.83
C TYR A 164 4.53 5.31 -13.97
N LEU A 165 3.51 5.80 -14.67
CA LEU A 165 2.37 6.45 -14.06
C LEU A 165 1.08 5.97 -14.74
N TYR A 166 0.27 5.24 -13.98
CA TYR A 166 -1.01 4.71 -14.44
C TYR A 166 -2.15 5.63 -14.00
N MET A 167 -3.06 5.91 -14.93
CA MET A 167 -4.16 6.85 -14.68
C MET A 167 -5.34 6.65 -15.65
N ARG A 168 -6.48 7.27 -15.33
CA ARG A 168 -7.60 7.43 -16.28
C ARG A 168 -7.22 8.42 -17.37
N GLU A 169 -7.55 8.11 -18.62
CA GLU A 169 -7.17 8.91 -19.81
C GLU A 169 -7.68 10.36 -19.73
N SER A 170 -8.87 10.58 -19.16
CA SER A 170 -9.48 11.91 -19.03
C SER A 170 -8.63 12.94 -18.29
N TRP A 171 -7.70 12.48 -17.45
CA TRP A 171 -6.86 13.34 -16.62
C TRP A 171 -5.45 13.56 -17.18
N ARG A 172 -5.12 12.90 -18.31
CA ARG A 172 -3.78 12.92 -18.93
C ARG A 172 -3.23 14.33 -19.10
N ASN A 173 -3.99 15.20 -19.77
CA ASN A 173 -3.54 16.56 -20.11
C ASN A 173 -3.23 17.40 -18.85
N MET A 174 -4.05 17.26 -17.81
CA MET A 174 -3.82 17.95 -16.54
C MET A 174 -2.51 17.47 -15.92
N LEU A 175 -2.32 16.15 -15.85
CA LEU A 175 -1.17 15.58 -15.20
C LEU A 175 0.13 15.87 -15.95
N GLU A 176 0.15 15.69 -17.28
CA GLU A 176 1.30 16.01 -18.10
C GLU A 176 1.70 17.48 -17.90
N ALA A 177 0.75 18.41 -17.91
CA ALA A 177 1.02 19.83 -17.67
C ALA A 177 1.60 20.09 -16.26
N LYS A 178 1.13 19.40 -15.21
CA LYS A 178 1.69 19.52 -13.86
C LYS A 178 3.09 18.93 -13.77
N LEU A 179 3.34 17.80 -14.44
CA LEU A 179 4.63 17.14 -14.46
C LEU A 179 5.66 17.98 -15.21
N TYR A 180 5.35 18.46 -16.42
CA TYR A 180 6.22 19.35 -17.19
C TYR A 180 6.46 20.70 -16.49
N GLY A 181 5.52 21.17 -15.66
CA GLY A 181 5.72 22.37 -14.84
C GLY A 181 6.84 22.23 -13.80
N GLN A 182 7.10 21.02 -13.30
CA GLN A 182 8.18 20.73 -12.35
C GLN A 182 9.42 20.15 -13.01
N PHE A 183 9.21 19.30 -14.03
CA PHE A 183 10.22 18.56 -14.78
C PHE A 183 10.05 18.79 -16.29
N PRO A 184 10.39 19.98 -16.82
CA PRO A 184 10.16 20.32 -18.22
C PRO A 184 10.98 19.46 -19.20
N GLU A 185 12.09 18.89 -18.75
CA GLU A 185 13.00 18.08 -19.57
C GLU A 185 12.69 16.58 -19.54
N ALA A 186 11.77 16.14 -18.67
CA ALA A 186 11.35 14.75 -18.63
C ALA A 186 10.59 14.40 -19.91
N LYS A 187 10.81 13.22 -20.47
CA LYS A 187 10.09 12.77 -21.65
C LYS A 187 8.98 11.82 -21.23
N VAL A 188 7.73 12.25 -21.42
CA VAL A 188 6.54 11.45 -21.11
C VAL A 188 6.02 10.81 -22.39
N THR A 189 5.91 9.48 -22.40
CA THR A 189 5.39 8.73 -23.53
C THR A 189 4.23 7.81 -23.14
N LEU A 190 3.25 7.67 -24.02
CA LEU A 190 2.18 6.69 -23.84
C LEU A 190 2.70 5.33 -24.30
N VAL A 191 2.57 4.32 -23.45
CA VAL A 191 3.06 2.97 -23.72
C VAL A 191 2.00 1.92 -23.41
N ASP A 192 2.12 0.75 -24.04
CA ASP A 192 1.37 -0.43 -23.65
C ASP A 192 1.83 -0.93 -22.28
N ASP A 193 0.88 -1.42 -21.49
CA ASP A 193 1.13 -1.89 -20.13
C ASP A 193 2.15 -3.04 -20.13
N TYR A 194 3.29 -2.82 -19.48
CA TYR A 194 4.39 -3.78 -19.41
C TYR A 194 3.97 -5.08 -18.72
N VAL A 195 2.98 -5.05 -17.84
CA VAL A 195 2.48 -6.26 -17.16
C VAL A 195 1.93 -7.27 -18.17
N ASN A 196 1.37 -6.81 -19.29
CA ASN A 196 0.85 -7.71 -20.35
C ASN A 196 1.97 -8.37 -21.17
N LYS A 197 3.19 -7.84 -21.12
CA LYS A 197 4.35 -8.40 -21.83
C LYS A 197 4.97 -9.57 -21.08
N VAL A 198 4.62 -9.75 -19.81
CA VAL A 198 5.06 -10.88 -18.98
C VAL A 198 3.90 -11.86 -18.80
N PRO A 199 3.88 -13.00 -19.53
CA PRO A 199 2.83 -13.99 -19.41
C PRO A 199 3.01 -14.79 -18.11
N PHE A 200 2.54 -14.24 -16.99
CA PHE A 200 2.61 -14.93 -15.71
C PHE A 200 1.67 -16.14 -15.69
N THR A 201 2.27 -17.34 -15.61
CA THR A 201 1.62 -18.55 -15.13
C THR A 201 2.50 -19.17 -14.06
N PRO A 202 1.95 -19.71 -12.95
CA PRO A 202 2.76 -20.30 -11.89
C PRO A 202 3.69 -21.44 -12.34
N GLU A 203 3.42 -22.02 -13.51
CA GLU A 203 4.21 -23.08 -14.14
C GLU A 203 5.44 -22.55 -14.89
N THR A 204 5.39 -21.32 -15.41
CA THR A 204 6.46 -20.74 -16.24
C THR A 204 7.30 -19.71 -15.50
N HIS A 205 6.76 -19.15 -14.41
CA HIS A 205 7.39 -18.10 -13.64
C HIS A 205 7.23 -18.35 -12.14
N GLY A 206 8.36 -18.32 -11.44
CA GLY A 206 8.38 -18.12 -10.00
C GLY A 206 7.96 -16.69 -9.69
N MET A 207 7.07 -16.50 -8.72
CA MET A 207 6.71 -15.16 -8.25
C MET A 207 6.67 -15.16 -6.74
N TRP A 208 7.24 -14.13 -6.14
CA TRP A 208 7.02 -13.71 -4.76
C TRP A 208 6.40 -12.33 -4.74
N GLY A 209 5.50 -12.06 -3.79
CA GLY A 209 4.92 -10.74 -3.71
C GLY A 209 4.12 -10.50 -2.44
N HIS A 210 4.06 -9.24 -2.06
CA HIS A 210 3.30 -8.79 -0.91
C HIS A 210 2.96 -7.31 -1.02
N GLU A 211 2.08 -6.88 -0.13
CA GLU A 211 1.68 -5.52 0.10
C GLU A 211 2.39 -5.00 1.35
N PHE A 212 2.66 -3.70 1.34
CA PHE A 212 3.26 -3.03 2.48
C PHE A 212 2.23 -2.16 3.19
N LYS A 213 2.43 -2.00 4.50
CA LYS A 213 1.63 -1.13 5.35
C LYS A 213 2.54 -0.26 6.21
N LYS A 214 2.11 0.99 6.36
CA LYS A 214 2.69 1.93 7.31
C LYS A 214 2.25 1.55 8.74
N SER A 215 3.20 1.38 9.65
CA SER A 215 2.94 0.84 10.99
C SER A 215 2.08 1.74 11.87
N ASP A 216 2.32 3.05 11.80
CA ASP A 216 1.57 4.08 12.52
C ASP A 216 0.85 4.99 11.52
N ILE A 217 -0.37 5.41 11.84
CA ILE A 217 -1.21 6.27 10.99
C ILE A 217 -0.73 7.73 11.05
N ALA A 218 -0.32 8.19 12.23
CA ALA A 218 -0.08 9.59 12.53
C ALA A 218 1.39 9.99 12.34
N LEU A 219 2.30 9.14 12.82
CA LEU A 219 3.73 9.41 12.69
C LEU A 219 4.16 9.26 11.22
N PRO A 220 4.96 10.19 10.68
CA PRO A 220 5.50 10.04 9.34
C PRO A 220 6.61 8.96 9.30
N ILE A 221 6.92 8.47 8.12
CA ILE A 221 8.21 7.82 7.83
C ILE A 221 9.32 8.86 7.81
N ARG A 222 10.59 8.43 7.73
CA ARG A 222 11.68 9.37 7.49
C ARG A 222 11.53 10.00 6.12
N THR A 223 11.43 11.33 6.06
CA THR A 223 11.16 12.06 4.81
C THR A 223 12.45 12.64 4.22
N TYR A 224 12.38 13.13 2.98
CA TYR A 224 13.51 13.77 2.30
C TYR A 224 14.05 14.99 3.08
N ILE A 225 13.21 15.66 3.88
CA ILE A 225 13.61 16.78 4.75
C ILE A 225 14.53 16.28 5.87
N ASP A 226 14.24 15.11 6.45
CA ASP A 226 15.09 14.48 7.48
C ASP A 226 16.45 14.01 6.92
N TYR A 227 16.54 13.84 5.60
CA TYR A 227 17.80 13.59 4.89
C TYR A 227 18.53 14.87 4.47
N GLY A 228 17.92 16.04 4.69
CA GLY A 228 18.48 17.32 4.26
C GLY A 228 18.47 17.52 2.75
N LEU A 229 17.65 16.76 2.00
CA LEU A 229 17.51 16.90 0.55
C LEU A 229 16.78 18.19 0.14
N ASP A 230 16.20 18.90 1.11
CA ASP A 230 15.60 20.22 0.97
C ASP A 230 16.62 21.37 1.06
N LYS A 231 17.76 21.15 1.74
CA LYS A 231 18.74 22.20 2.05
C LYS A 231 19.80 22.28 0.95
N ASN A 232 19.80 23.41 0.23
CA ASN A 232 20.77 23.93 -0.74
C ASN A 232 21.63 22.93 -1.55
N THR A 233 21.34 22.98 -2.85
CA THR A 233 21.85 22.21 -3.99
C THR A 233 23.31 22.51 -4.41
N ASP A 234 24.08 23.27 -3.62
CA ASP A 234 25.42 23.73 -4.03
C ASP A 234 26.48 22.61 -3.95
N THR A 235 26.22 21.56 -3.17
CA THR A 235 27.06 20.34 -3.12
C THR A 235 26.21 19.06 -3.16
N PRO A 236 25.66 18.69 -4.33
CA PRO A 236 24.89 17.46 -4.52
C PRO A 236 25.64 16.17 -4.13
N GLU A 237 26.97 16.22 -4.14
CA GLU A 237 27.89 15.10 -3.88
C GLU A 237 27.81 14.55 -2.45
N VAL A 238 27.34 15.34 -1.49
CA VAL A 238 27.35 14.98 -0.06
C VAL A 238 25.99 14.42 0.41
N GLN A 239 24.94 14.59 -0.41
CA GLN A 239 23.58 14.22 -0.02
C GLN A 239 23.31 12.74 -0.27
N VAL A 240 22.87 12.04 0.78
CA VAL A 240 22.51 10.61 0.72
C VAL A 240 21.01 10.49 0.45
N ASP A 241 20.66 10.02 -0.74
CA ASP A 241 19.26 9.82 -1.15
C ASP A 241 18.82 8.36 -0.87
N PRO A 242 17.79 8.14 -0.02
CA PRO A 242 17.33 6.80 0.35
C PRO A 242 16.71 6.00 -0.81
N ILE A 243 16.24 6.64 -1.89
CA ILE A 243 15.69 5.92 -3.04
C ILE A 243 16.77 5.17 -3.82
N THR A 244 18.03 5.60 -3.72
CA THR A 244 19.17 4.98 -4.39
C THR A 244 19.28 3.49 -4.08
N ASN A 245 19.09 3.11 -2.81
CA ASN A 245 19.10 1.70 -2.39
C ASN A 245 18.02 0.86 -3.10
N VAL A 246 16.85 1.45 -3.34
CA VAL A 246 15.74 0.79 -4.06
C VAL A 246 16.13 0.63 -5.53
N LEU A 247 16.61 1.69 -6.17
CA LEU A 247 17.00 1.68 -7.58
C LEU A 247 18.16 0.74 -7.87
N GLU A 248 19.18 0.72 -7.00
CA GLU A 248 20.33 -0.19 -7.11
C GLU A 248 19.88 -1.64 -7.07
N HIS A 249 19.04 -2.00 -6.09
CA HIS A 249 18.52 -3.37 -5.99
C HIS A 249 17.71 -3.76 -7.23
N MET A 250 16.91 -2.85 -7.79
CA MET A 250 16.18 -3.08 -9.04
C MET A 250 17.11 -3.24 -10.25
N SER A 251 18.27 -2.57 -10.24
CA SER A 251 19.27 -2.66 -11.31
C SER A 251 20.11 -3.94 -11.28
N GLU A 252 20.18 -4.63 -10.13
CA GLU A 252 20.87 -5.92 -9.97
C GLU A 252 20.10 -7.10 -10.58
N MET A 253 18.85 -6.90 -10.98
CA MET A 253 18.02 -7.95 -11.56
C MET A 253 18.62 -8.45 -12.89
N GLY A 254 18.81 -9.76 -13.01
CA GLY A 254 19.32 -10.38 -14.23
C GLY A 254 18.27 -10.51 -15.34
N SER A 255 18.69 -11.03 -16.51
CA SER A 255 17.74 -11.31 -17.60
C SER A 255 16.70 -12.35 -17.20
N GLY A 256 15.42 -12.09 -17.49
CA GLY A 256 14.28 -12.89 -17.03
C GLY A 256 13.92 -12.70 -15.55
N GLU A 257 14.51 -11.71 -14.84
CA GLU A 257 14.10 -11.27 -13.50
C GLU A 257 13.41 -9.90 -13.58
N TYR A 258 12.30 -9.77 -12.85
CA TYR A 258 11.44 -8.60 -12.82
C TYR A 258 11.14 -8.22 -11.38
N LEU A 259 11.40 -6.97 -11.00
CA LEU A 259 11.10 -6.42 -9.69
C LEU A 259 10.23 -5.19 -9.85
N TRP A 260 8.98 -5.27 -9.39
CA TRP A 260 7.99 -4.22 -9.60
C TRP A 260 7.45 -3.69 -8.28
N LEU A 261 7.48 -2.38 -8.12
CA LEU A 261 6.87 -1.66 -7.00
C LEU A 261 5.76 -0.75 -7.51
N GLN A 262 4.63 -0.77 -6.83
CA GLN A 262 3.43 -0.03 -7.19
C GLN A 262 2.88 0.70 -5.97
N PHE A 263 2.71 2.01 -6.09
CA PHE A 263 2.07 2.88 -5.12
C PHE A 263 0.74 3.36 -5.72
N VAL A 264 -0.35 2.67 -5.39
CA VAL A 264 -1.70 3.08 -5.78
C VAL A 264 -2.16 4.15 -4.79
N ILE A 265 -2.38 5.38 -5.26
CA ILE A 265 -2.69 6.55 -4.42
C ILE A 265 -4.06 7.12 -4.78
N ARG A 266 -4.77 7.61 -3.75
CA ARG A 266 -6.05 8.32 -3.88
C ARG A 266 -6.11 9.45 -2.86
N ALA A 267 -6.58 10.62 -3.26
CA ALA A 267 -6.71 11.75 -2.33
C ALA A 267 -7.68 11.39 -1.20
N HIS A 268 -7.26 11.58 0.06
CA HIS A 268 -8.12 11.33 1.21
C HIS A 268 -9.25 12.37 1.29
N LYS A 269 -10.41 11.97 1.79
CA LYS A 269 -11.56 12.88 1.92
C LYS A 269 -12.34 12.59 3.19
N LYS A 270 -12.98 11.42 3.24
CA LYS A 270 -13.73 10.89 4.38
C LYS A 270 -13.81 9.39 4.22
N ASP A 271 -13.90 8.70 5.35
CA ASP A 271 -14.20 7.28 5.36
C ASP A 271 -15.62 7.03 4.85
N GLU A 272 -15.80 5.89 4.20
CA GLU A 272 -17.09 5.45 3.72
C GLU A 272 -17.35 3.99 4.09
N TRP A 273 -18.61 3.70 4.38
CA TRP A 273 -19.15 2.35 4.45
C TRP A 273 -19.98 2.12 3.20
N TYR A 274 -19.37 1.47 2.18
CA TYR A 274 -20.03 1.10 0.93
C TYR A 274 -20.88 2.25 0.34
N GLY A 275 -20.26 3.39 0.06
CA GLY A 275 -20.94 4.55 -0.53
C GLY A 275 -21.71 5.44 0.46
N PHE A 276 -21.74 5.14 1.77
CA PHE A 276 -22.18 6.07 2.81
C PHE A 276 -20.97 6.70 3.49
N TYR A 277 -20.86 8.03 3.51
CA TYR A 277 -19.78 8.66 4.27
C TYR A 277 -20.05 8.54 5.76
N LEU A 278 -18.99 8.22 6.51
CA LEU A 278 -19.03 8.18 7.96
C LEU A 278 -18.77 9.58 8.51
N GLY A 279 -19.35 9.87 9.68
CA GLY A 279 -19.08 11.12 10.42
C GLY A 279 -17.75 11.08 11.18
N LYS A 280 -17.10 9.92 11.23
CA LYS A 280 -15.79 9.69 11.85
C LYS A 280 -14.75 9.52 10.76
N ASP A 281 -13.55 10.01 11.03
CA ASP A 281 -12.39 9.90 10.16
C ASP A 281 -11.30 9.09 10.88
N SER A 282 -10.94 7.95 10.31
CA SER A 282 -9.94 7.04 10.86
C SER A 282 -8.55 7.65 10.91
N TYR A 283 -8.20 8.58 10.02
CA TYR A 283 -6.96 9.32 10.10
C TYR A 283 -6.97 10.27 11.32
N GLU A 284 -8.00 11.09 11.47
CA GLU A 284 -8.10 12.00 12.61
C GLU A 284 -8.17 11.26 13.95
N GLU A 285 -8.91 10.14 14.02
CA GLU A 285 -8.93 9.29 15.21
C GLU A 285 -7.57 8.64 15.48
N GLY A 286 -6.85 8.24 14.43
CA GLY A 286 -5.49 7.73 14.51
C GLY A 286 -4.53 8.75 15.11
N VAL A 287 -4.58 9.99 14.62
CA VAL A 287 -3.78 11.11 15.14
C VAL A 287 -4.11 11.40 16.60
N LYS A 288 -5.40 11.48 16.97
CA LYS A 288 -5.82 11.68 18.37
C LYS A 288 -5.30 10.56 19.28
N LYS A 289 -5.39 9.30 18.84
CA LYS A 289 -4.89 8.14 19.59
C LYS A 289 -3.37 8.16 19.75
N ALA A 290 -2.63 8.54 18.71
CA ALA A 290 -1.18 8.67 18.75
C ALA A 290 -0.73 9.75 19.74
N LEU A 291 -1.31 10.95 19.67
CA LEU A 291 -1.03 12.04 20.61
C LEU A 291 -1.38 11.66 22.06
N GLN A 292 -2.53 11.01 22.27
CA GLN A 292 -2.90 10.50 23.60
C GLN A 292 -1.93 9.45 24.11
N LYS A 293 -1.41 8.56 23.24
CA LYS A 293 -0.42 7.55 23.61
C LYS A 293 0.89 8.19 24.05
N ILE A 294 1.38 9.18 23.30
CA ILE A 294 2.60 9.94 23.64
C ILE A 294 2.41 10.66 24.98
N THR A 295 1.29 11.36 25.16
CA THR A 295 1.01 12.10 26.39
C THR A 295 0.85 11.18 27.61
N LYS A 296 0.15 10.04 27.45
CA LYS A 296 0.02 9.04 28.52
C LYS A 296 1.38 8.44 28.90
N GLY A 297 2.22 8.09 27.91
CA GLY A 297 3.57 7.59 28.17
C GLY A 297 4.43 8.60 28.94
N ALA A 298 4.35 9.88 28.60
CA ALA A 298 5.04 10.93 29.33
C ALA A 298 4.53 11.08 30.78
N ILE A 299 3.21 11.01 30.99
CA ILE A 299 2.61 11.05 32.34
C ILE A 299 3.05 9.83 33.16
N GLU A 300 3.02 8.63 32.59
CA GLU A 300 3.44 7.39 33.27
C GLU A 300 4.93 7.45 33.67
N ARG A 301 5.81 7.92 32.78
CA ARG A 301 7.23 8.13 33.10
C ARG A 301 7.42 9.13 34.24
N ALA A 302 6.69 10.24 34.21
CA ALA A 302 6.77 11.25 35.26
C ALA A 302 6.18 10.76 36.60
N GLN A 303 5.13 9.94 36.58
CA GLN A 303 4.56 9.30 37.77
C GLN A 303 5.46 8.20 38.35
N GLY A 304 6.30 7.55 37.53
CA GLY A 304 7.27 6.55 37.98
C GLY A 304 8.49 7.14 38.72
N LEU A 305 8.70 8.46 38.66
CA LEU A 305 9.81 9.15 39.32
C LEU A 305 9.48 9.61 40.75
N THR A 306 8.26 9.36 41.25
CA THR A 306 7.82 9.84 42.57
C THR A 306 6.84 8.86 43.18
N ASP A 307 7.04 8.49 44.44
CA ASP A 307 6.15 7.56 45.16
C ASP A 307 4.98 8.25 45.88
N ASP A 308 4.99 9.58 45.98
CA ASP A 308 3.95 10.38 46.63
C ASP A 308 2.64 10.42 45.78
N PRO A 309 1.50 9.92 46.32
CA PRO A 309 0.20 9.97 45.64
C PRO A 309 -0.29 11.37 45.28
N ALA A 310 0.08 12.41 46.05
CA ALA A 310 -0.34 13.79 45.80
C ALA A 310 0.38 14.41 44.59
N GLU A 311 1.66 14.11 44.41
CA GLU A 311 2.45 14.55 43.26
C GLU A 311 2.06 13.78 41.98
N LYS A 312 1.76 12.47 42.07
CA LYS A 312 1.23 11.69 40.92
C LYS A 312 -0.04 12.31 40.30
N LYS A 313 -0.91 12.90 41.13
CA LYS A 313 -2.15 13.55 40.68
C LYS A 313 -1.91 14.94 40.05
N LYS A 314 -0.90 15.68 40.51
CA LYS A 314 -0.48 16.98 39.91
C LYS A 314 0.27 16.81 38.59
N VAL A 315 1.02 15.73 38.43
CA VAL A 315 1.75 15.41 37.20
C VAL A 315 0.78 15.15 36.04
N GLY A 316 -0.36 14.50 36.30
CA GLY A 316 -1.39 14.23 35.29
C GLY A 316 -2.03 15.46 34.64
N SER A 317 -1.94 16.64 35.25
CA SER A 317 -2.45 17.90 34.69
C SER A 317 -1.42 18.71 33.90
N ARG A 318 -0.13 18.32 33.90
CA ARG A 318 0.98 19.01 33.20
C ARG A 318 1.48 18.28 31.94
N GLY A 319 0.61 17.47 31.31
CA GLY A 319 1.00 16.50 30.26
C GLY A 319 1.83 17.03 29.10
N SER A 320 1.69 18.30 28.68
CA SER A 320 2.48 18.88 27.58
C SER A 320 3.88 19.37 28.01
N THR A 321 4.04 19.83 29.24
CA THR A 321 5.33 20.33 29.76
C THR A 321 6.30 19.19 30.10
N LEU A 322 5.77 17.99 30.31
CA LEU A 322 6.52 16.78 30.71
C LEU A 322 7.09 15.97 29.54
N LEU A 323 6.81 16.37 28.30
CA LEU A 323 7.32 15.69 27.12
C LEU A 323 8.85 15.77 27.07
N SER A 324 9.49 14.63 26.84
CA SER A 324 10.92 14.52 26.55
C SER A 324 11.25 15.15 25.19
N PRO A 325 12.53 15.49 24.91
CA PRO A 325 12.91 16.06 23.62
C PRO A 325 12.46 15.23 22.41
N GLY A 326 12.63 13.90 22.44
CA GLY A 326 12.20 13.03 21.34
C GLY A 326 10.68 12.90 21.19
N GLU A 327 9.92 12.96 22.29
CA GLU A 327 8.45 13.00 22.19
C GLU A 327 7.93 14.36 21.69
N ARG A 328 8.63 15.47 22.00
CA ARG A 328 8.31 16.77 21.41
C ARG A 328 8.54 16.76 19.91
N GLU A 329 9.67 16.21 19.47
CA GLU A 329 9.98 16.01 18.05
C GLU A 329 8.89 15.18 17.35
N GLN A 330 8.42 14.09 17.97
CA GLN A 330 7.30 13.29 17.44
C GLN A 330 6.00 14.09 17.32
N VAL A 331 5.65 14.91 18.32
CA VAL A 331 4.45 15.75 18.29
C VAL A 331 4.57 16.80 17.20
N GLU A 332 5.71 17.47 17.09
CA GLU A 332 6.01 18.44 16.05
C GLU A 332 5.94 17.81 14.65
N ALA A 333 6.48 16.59 14.47
CA ALA A 333 6.41 15.85 13.23
C ALA A 333 4.97 15.47 12.84
N ILE A 334 4.13 15.09 13.81
CA ILE A 334 2.69 14.83 13.59
C ILE A 334 1.97 16.11 13.18
N GLU A 335 2.24 17.23 13.85
CA GLU A 335 1.62 18.52 13.53
C GLU A 335 2.05 19.03 12.15
N HIS A 336 3.33 18.89 11.80
CA HIS A 336 3.86 19.22 10.48
C HIS A 336 3.22 18.35 9.39
N SER A 337 3.19 17.03 9.59
CA SER A 337 2.56 16.07 8.67
C SER A 337 1.08 16.40 8.43
N LYS A 338 0.34 16.78 9.49
CA LYS A 338 -1.07 17.19 9.40
C LYS A 338 -1.30 18.44 8.54
N SER A 339 -0.29 19.30 8.37
CA SER A 339 -0.40 20.50 7.52
C SER A 339 -0.35 20.20 6.01
N LYS A 340 0.09 18.98 5.63
CA LYS A 340 0.27 18.55 4.24
C LYS A 340 -0.98 17.84 3.70
N SER A 341 -1.08 17.71 2.38
CA SER A 341 -2.16 16.94 1.75
C SER A 341 -1.97 15.44 1.99
N LEU A 342 -3.06 14.74 2.32
CA LEU A 342 -3.04 13.35 2.76
C LEU A 342 -3.58 12.39 1.69
N PHE A 343 -2.79 11.41 1.29
CA PHE A 343 -3.22 10.35 0.40
C PHE A 343 -3.52 9.05 1.16
N GLU A 344 -4.55 8.36 0.71
CA GLU A 344 -4.73 6.93 0.94
C GLU A 344 -3.82 6.19 -0.05
N VAL A 345 -3.01 5.26 0.46
CA VAL A 345 -1.95 4.58 -0.30
C VAL A 345 -2.02 3.08 -0.12
N GLY A 346 -2.00 2.36 -1.23
CA GLY A 346 -1.73 0.94 -1.30
C GLY A 346 -0.37 0.69 -1.93
N ILE A 347 0.51 0.00 -1.21
CA ILE A 347 1.85 -0.31 -1.70
C ILE A 347 1.94 -1.80 -1.98
N ARG A 348 2.41 -2.17 -3.17
CA ARG A 348 2.58 -3.56 -3.58
C ARG A 348 3.93 -3.78 -4.23
N GLY A 349 4.58 -4.87 -3.86
CA GLY A 349 5.82 -5.34 -4.46
C GLY A 349 5.65 -6.72 -5.06
N LEU A 350 6.12 -6.92 -6.28
CA LEU A 350 6.21 -8.20 -6.96
C LEU A 350 7.66 -8.46 -7.40
N TYR A 351 8.15 -9.64 -7.11
CA TYR A 351 9.36 -10.20 -7.71
C TYR A 351 8.93 -11.40 -8.55
N ILE A 352 9.14 -11.33 -9.86
CA ILE A 352 8.79 -12.36 -10.83
C ILE A 352 10.07 -12.77 -11.53
N ALA A 353 10.29 -14.06 -11.69
CA ALA A 353 11.39 -14.57 -12.48
C ALA A 353 10.93 -15.77 -13.31
N GLU A 354 11.53 -15.94 -14.47
CA GLU A 354 11.37 -17.18 -15.25
C GLU A 354 11.77 -18.40 -14.43
N GLU A 355 11.13 -19.53 -14.70
CA GLU A 355 11.44 -20.80 -14.04
C GLU A 355 12.94 -21.13 -14.13
N GLY A 356 13.54 -21.48 -13.00
CA GLY A 356 14.99 -21.74 -12.89
C GLY A 356 15.88 -20.51 -12.70
N LYS A 357 15.36 -19.29 -12.89
CA LYS A 357 16.09 -18.03 -12.59
C LYS A 357 15.67 -17.36 -11.29
N PHE A 358 14.61 -17.87 -10.66
CA PHE A 358 14.10 -17.34 -9.40
C PHE A 358 15.12 -17.48 -8.27
N LYS A 359 15.57 -16.35 -7.74
CA LYS A 359 16.51 -16.30 -6.61
C LYS A 359 15.77 -16.04 -5.31
N GLY A 360 15.77 -17.03 -4.42
CA GLY A 360 15.14 -16.92 -3.10
C GLY A 360 15.63 -15.73 -2.27
N ILE A 361 16.86 -15.26 -2.46
CA ILE A 361 17.42 -14.10 -1.73
C ILE A 361 16.72 -12.76 -2.06
N ASN A 362 16.10 -12.64 -3.23
CA ASN A 362 15.38 -11.42 -3.61
C ASN A 362 14.04 -11.28 -2.88
N THR A 363 13.53 -12.37 -2.31
CA THR A 363 12.31 -12.37 -1.48
C THR A 363 12.48 -11.55 -0.19
N PRO A 364 13.45 -11.84 0.71
CA PRO A 364 13.70 -11.01 1.89
C PRO A 364 14.20 -9.59 1.54
N ASN A 365 14.89 -9.41 0.42
CA ASN A 365 15.28 -8.07 -0.04
C ASN A 365 14.05 -7.22 -0.40
N LEU A 366 13.07 -7.79 -1.11
CA LEU A 366 11.81 -7.10 -1.39
C LEU A 366 11.06 -6.76 -0.08
N ILE A 367 11.04 -7.67 0.91
CA ILE A 367 10.40 -7.42 2.22
C ILE A 367 11.04 -6.23 2.96
N THR A 368 12.36 -6.07 2.81
CA THR A 368 13.15 -5.06 3.52
C THR A 368 13.47 -3.81 2.69
N ILE A 369 12.89 -3.69 1.49
CA ILE A 369 13.20 -2.65 0.50
C ILE A 369 13.02 -1.22 1.05
N PHE A 370 12.11 -1.03 2.02
CA PHE A 370 11.84 0.27 2.64
C PHE A 370 12.58 0.50 3.97
N ASN A 371 13.57 -0.33 4.32
CA ASN A 371 14.31 -0.17 5.57
C ASN A 371 15.10 1.14 5.64
N SER A 372 15.55 1.68 4.50
CA SER A 372 16.23 2.98 4.47
C SER A 372 15.36 4.09 5.03
N PHE A 373 14.04 4.07 4.79
CA PHE A 373 13.09 5.10 5.23
C PHE A 373 12.67 4.98 6.70
N ARG A 374 13.27 4.06 7.47
CA ARG A 374 12.96 3.89 8.90
C ARG A 374 13.75 4.90 9.74
N TYR A 375 13.09 5.48 10.73
CA TYR A 375 13.72 6.28 11.77
C TYR A 375 13.22 5.85 13.15
N PRO A 376 14.10 5.67 14.16
CA PRO A 376 13.69 5.25 15.49
C PRO A 376 12.65 6.21 16.09
N GLY A 377 11.54 5.66 16.60
CA GLY A 377 10.44 6.47 17.15
C GLY A 377 9.48 7.02 16.11
N TYR A 378 9.70 6.79 14.81
CA TYR A 378 8.81 7.20 13.73
C TYR A 378 8.08 5.99 13.15
N SER A 379 7.25 6.22 12.14
CA SER A 379 6.58 5.13 11.45
C SER A 379 7.54 4.39 10.52
N SER A 380 7.20 3.13 10.24
CA SER A 380 7.97 2.27 9.34
C SER A 380 7.03 1.62 8.34
N ILE A 381 7.59 1.28 7.18
CA ILE A 381 6.89 0.47 6.19
C ILE A 381 7.35 -0.98 6.35
N GLY A 382 6.38 -1.89 6.48
CA GLY A 382 6.62 -3.31 6.63
C GLY A 382 5.68 -4.14 5.77
N ALA A 383 6.08 -5.37 5.47
CA ALA A 383 5.23 -6.34 4.79
C ALA A 383 3.97 -6.64 5.63
N THR A 384 2.82 -6.72 4.96
CA THR A 384 1.56 -7.12 5.60
C THR A 384 0.94 -8.33 4.92
N ARG A 385 0.15 -8.12 3.88
CA ARG A 385 -0.61 -9.14 3.17
C ARG A 385 0.21 -9.58 1.97
N GLY A 386 0.21 -10.85 1.62
CA GLY A 386 0.99 -11.29 0.48
C GLY A 386 0.83 -12.77 0.24
N GLN A 387 1.84 -13.38 -0.35
CA GLN A 387 1.87 -14.82 -0.51
C GLN A 387 1.86 -15.54 0.84
N LEU A 388 1.10 -16.63 0.89
CA LEU A 388 1.05 -17.51 2.05
C LEU A 388 2.37 -18.28 2.13
N ILE A 389 2.97 -18.25 3.32
CA ILE A 389 4.13 -19.07 3.66
C ILE A 389 3.58 -20.28 4.40
N PHE A 390 3.78 -21.46 3.83
CA PHE A 390 3.44 -22.74 4.46
C PHE A 390 4.74 -23.41 4.88
N THR A 391 4.85 -23.80 6.15
CA THR A 391 6.01 -24.54 6.68
C THR A 391 5.91 -26.01 6.32
N TYR A 392 4.69 -26.55 6.24
CA TYR A 392 4.46 -27.99 6.11
C TYR A 392 3.63 -28.37 4.88
N PRO A 393 3.93 -29.50 4.21
CA PRO A 393 3.24 -29.92 2.98
C PRO A 393 1.72 -30.15 3.13
N TRP A 394 1.23 -30.47 4.33
CA TRP A 394 -0.21 -30.73 4.55
C TRP A 394 -1.05 -29.45 4.67
N GLN A 395 -0.42 -28.28 4.85
CA GLN A 395 -1.12 -27.00 4.93
C GLN A 395 -1.60 -26.52 3.56
N ASP A 396 -0.87 -26.90 2.52
CA ASP A 396 -1.21 -26.62 1.13
C ASP A 396 -0.92 -27.81 0.23
N TRP A 397 -1.88 -28.72 0.19
CA TRP A 397 -1.82 -29.86 -0.71
C TRP A 397 -1.66 -29.38 -2.16
N ASN A 398 -0.57 -29.79 -2.79
CA ASN A 398 -0.25 -29.47 -4.20
C ASN A 398 -0.18 -27.96 -4.51
N ASN A 399 0.20 -27.12 -3.53
CA ASN A 399 0.38 -25.67 -3.70
C ASN A 399 -0.86 -24.90 -4.22
N ILE A 400 -2.06 -25.47 -4.07
CA ILE A 400 -3.30 -24.91 -4.63
C ILE A 400 -3.57 -23.51 -4.08
N ARG A 401 -3.37 -23.31 -2.77
CA ARG A 401 -3.64 -22.03 -2.10
C ARG A 401 -2.56 -21.02 -2.44
N GLN A 402 -1.30 -21.43 -2.49
CA GLN A 402 -0.19 -20.57 -2.86
C GLN A 402 -0.36 -20.06 -4.29
N ASP A 403 -0.71 -20.95 -5.24
CA ASP A 403 -0.91 -20.58 -6.64
C ASP A 403 -2.14 -19.71 -6.86
N LYS A 404 -3.23 -19.97 -6.13
CA LYS A 404 -4.39 -19.07 -6.12
C LYS A 404 -4.01 -17.68 -5.61
N THR A 405 -3.22 -17.60 -4.55
CA THR A 405 -2.76 -16.33 -3.97
C THR A 405 -1.84 -15.58 -4.93
N LYS A 406 -0.90 -16.28 -5.59
CA LYS A 406 -0.06 -15.74 -6.66
C LYS A 406 -0.92 -15.14 -7.78
N LYS A 407 -1.85 -15.92 -8.34
CA LYS A 407 -2.74 -15.48 -9.42
C LYS A 407 -3.56 -14.24 -9.02
N ASN A 408 -4.12 -14.23 -7.81
CA ASN A 408 -4.88 -13.09 -7.30
C ASN A 408 -3.99 -11.84 -7.15
N LEU A 409 -2.79 -11.99 -6.57
CA LEU A 409 -1.88 -10.86 -6.38
C LEU A 409 -1.44 -10.26 -7.72
N PHE A 410 -1.10 -11.09 -8.70
CA PHE A 410 -0.78 -10.65 -10.05
C PHE A 410 -1.98 -9.95 -10.72
N PHE A 411 -3.19 -10.48 -10.57
CA PHE A 411 -4.42 -9.87 -11.06
C PHE A 411 -4.65 -8.48 -10.44
N HIS A 412 -4.49 -8.35 -9.12
CA HIS A 412 -4.63 -7.07 -8.44
C HIS A 412 -3.56 -6.06 -8.87
N TYR A 413 -2.33 -6.51 -9.09
CA TYR A 413 -1.22 -5.69 -9.60
C TYR A 413 -1.53 -5.18 -11.01
N LYS A 414 -1.88 -6.09 -11.93
CA LYS A 414 -2.25 -5.78 -13.32
C LYS A 414 -3.38 -4.76 -13.41
N HIS A 415 -4.40 -4.90 -12.57
CA HIS A 415 -5.52 -3.96 -12.58
C HIS A 415 -5.31 -2.73 -11.69
N ARG A 416 -4.16 -2.56 -11.02
CA ARG A 416 -3.91 -1.45 -10.07
C ARG A 416 -5.02 -1.33 -9.02
N ALA A 417 -5.68 -2.46 -8.70
CA ALA A 417 -6.84 -2.48 -7.82
C ALA A 417 -6.39 -2.46 -6.36
N TYR A 418 -6.98 -1.54 -5.58
CA TYR A 418 -6.67 -1.39 -4.14
C TYR A 418 -7.81 -0.79 -3.32
N PHE A 419 -8.51 0.22 -3.86
CA PHE A 419 -9.53 0.98 -3.11
C PHE A 419 -10.98 0.63 -3.42
N ALA A 420 -11.21 -0.28 -4.37
CA ALA A 420 -12.53 -0.64 -4.87
C ALA A 420 -12.48 -2.02 -5.50
N ALA A 421 -13.63 -2.70 -5.55
CA ALA A 421 -13.80 -3.95 -6.29
C ALA A 421 -13.12 -3.86 -7.67
N PRO A 422 -12.25 -4.82 -8.04
CA PRO A 422 -12.19 -6.20 -7.54
C PRO A 422 -11.34 -6.43 -6.28
N TYR A 423 -10.73 -5.39 -5.72
CA TYR A 423 -9.89 -5.50 -4.52
C TYR A 423 -10.01 -4.26 -3.64
N ASP A 424 -10.68 -4.43 -2.50
CA ASP A 424 -10.95 -3.35 -1.54
C ASP A 424 -10.19 -3.65 -0.24
N GLN A 425 -9.16 -2.85 0.02
CA GLN A 425 -8.28 -3.03 1.17
C GLN A 425 -8.17 -1.77 2.00
N VAL A 426 -7.90 -1.97 3.30
CA VAL A 426 -7.55 -0.88 4.20
C VAL A 426 -6.25 -0.22 3.71
N PRO A 427 -6.27 1.09 3.40
CA PRO A 427 -5.10 1.82 2.95
C PRO A 427 -4.19 2.25 4.10
N SER A 428 -2.96 2.60 3.75
CA SER A 428 -2.09 3.39 4.60
C SER A 428 -2.33 4.88 4.33
N TYR A 429 -2.09 5.72 5.33
CA TYR A 429 -2.17 7.18 5.18
C TYR A 429 -0.77 7.75 5.06
N MET A 430 -0.50 8.46 3.96
CA MET A 430 0.79 9.10 3.70
C MET A 430 0.59 10.51 3.20
N THR A 431 1.43 11.43 3.65
CA THR A 431 1.42 12.80 3.14
C THR A 431 2.10 12.89 1.77
N THR A 432 1.93 14.03 1.09
CA THR A 432 2.69 14.36 -0.12
C THR A 432 4.20 14.29 0.09
N GLU A 433 4.68 14.66 1.27
CA GLU A 433 6.11 14.63 1.63
C GLU A 433 6.64 13.20 1.76
N GLU A 434 5.90 12.31 2.44
CA GLU A 434 6.24 10.90 2.55
C GLU A 434 6.23 10.21 1.17
N LEU A 435 5.19 10.47 0.36
CA LEU A 435 5.11 9.93 -0.99
C LEU A 435 6.20 10.46 -1.91
N ALA A 436 6.53 11.74 -1.84
CA ALA A 436 7.63 12.33 -2.59
C ALA A 436 8.99 11.78 -2.17
N THR A 437 9.12 11.23 -0.95
CA THR A 437 10.34 10.56 -0.51
C THR A 437 10.45 9.13 -1.07
N LEU A 438 9.30 8.46 -1.26
CA LEU A 438 9.26 7.08 -1.77
C LEU A 438 9.30 6.98 -3.29
N TRP A 439 8.78 8.00 -3.98
CA TRP A 439 8.73 8.08 -5.42
C TRP A 439 9.10 9.48 -5.88
N HIS A 440 10.38 9.69 -6.20
CA HIS A 440 10.90 10.90 -6.84
C HIS A 440 11.96 10.55 -7.87
N PHE A 441 12.30 11.55 -8.68
CA PHE A 441 13.39 11.43 -9.63
C PHE A 441 14.71 11.67 -8.91
N PRO A 442 15.63 10.70 -8.91
CA PRO A 442 16.91 10.85 -8.22
C PRO A 442 17.74 11.94 -8.89
N ASN A 443 18.63 12.56 -8.11
CA ASN A 443 19.55 13.58 -8.62
C ASN A 443 20.48 12.98 -9.69
N SER A 444 20.97 13.84 -10.59
CA SER A 444 21.94 13.53 -11.65
C SER A 444 23.14 12.71 -11.17
N MET A 445 23.57 12.93 -9.93
CA MET A 445 24.71 12.26 -9.29
C MET A 445 24.49 10.77 -9.02
N VAL A 446 23.23 10.33 -8.89
CA VAL A 446 22.90 8.92 -8.71
C VAL A 446 23.08 8.20 -10.05
N LYS A 447 24.25 7.57 -10.24
CA LYS A 447 24.64 6.88 -11.48
C LYS A 447 24.24 5.40 -11.48
N THR A 448 23.04 5.07 -11.02
CA THR A 448 22.53 3.69 -11.09
C THR A 448 22.52 3.23 -12.55
N PRO A 449 23.28 2.18 -12.93
CA PRO A 449 23.47 1.80 -14.33
C PRO A 449 22.16 1.43 -15.07
N GLY A 450 21.19 0.90 -14.32
CA GLY A 450 19.89 0.48 -14.84
C GLY A 450 18.91 1.60 -15.15
N LEU A 451 19.17 2.83 -14.67
CA LEU A 451 18.19 3.90 -14.73
C LEU A 451 18.03 4.45 -16.16
N SER A 452 16.83 4.38 -16.70
CA SER A 452 16.51 4.87 -18.04
C SER A 452 16.52 6.40 -18.09
N ARG A 453 17.52 6.98 -18.75
CA ARG A 453 17.66 8.43 -18.99
C ARG A 453 17.62 8.75 -20.48
N VAL A 454 17.07 9.91 -20.82
CA VAL A 454 17.15 10.45 -22.18
C VAL A 454 18.62 10.76 -22.51
N PRO A 455 19.13 10.43 -23.71
CA PRO A 455 20.55 10.61 -24.05
C PRO A 455 20.96 12.07 -24.24
N SER A 456 20.02 12.97 -24.57
CA SER A 456 20.31 14.38 -24.82
C SER A 456 19.09 15.27 -24.57
N ARG A 457 19.32 16.48 -24.05
CA ARG A 457 18.29 17.51 -23.92
C ARG A 457 17.71 17.85 -25.30
N ARG A 458 16.37 17.92 -25.42
CA ARG A 458 15.74 18.46 -26.63
C ARG A 458 16.05 19.96 -26.69
N SER A 459 16.93 20.36 -27.60
CA SER A 459 17.11 21.77 -27.92
C SER A 459 15.87 22.24 -28.67
N GLU A 460 15.17 23.25 -28.16
CA GLU A 460 14.27 24.01 -29.02
C GLU A 460 15.10 24.62 -30.15
N PRO A 461 14.63 24.57 -31.40
CA PRO A 461 15.31 25.25 -32.48
C PRO A 461 15.38 26.75 -32.14
N PRO A 462 16.51 27.45 -32.39
CA PRO A 462 16.60 28.87 -32.11
C PRO A 462 15.42 29.61 -32.76
N PRO A 463 14.79 30.59 -32.07
CA PRO A 463 13.60 31.29 -32.59
C PRO A 463 13.87 32.05 -33.90
N ASN A 464 15.12 32.13 -34.34
CA ASN A 464 15.58 32.80 -35.55
C ASN A 464 15.98 31.85 -36.68
N LEU A 465 15.36 30.66 -36.77
CA LEU A 465 15.49 29.85 -37.98
C LEU A 465 14.75 30.55 -39.14
N PRO A 466 15.41 30.77 -40.29
CA PRO A 466 14.72 31.22 -41.48
C PRO A 466 13.65 30.18 -41.82
N MET A 467 12.37 30.56 -41.77
CA MET A 467 11.33 29.78 -42.43
C MET A 467 11.68 29.76 -43.91
N GLY A 468 12.08 28.58 -44.41
CA GLY A 468 12.45 28.40 -45.81
C GLY A 468 11.36 28.98 -46.73
N PRO A 469 11.74 29.60 -47.86
CA PRO A 469 10.79 30.33 -48.70
C PRO A 469 9.66 29.42 -49.18
N ALA A 470 8.42 29.85 -48.95
CA ALA A 470 7.18 29.14 -49.30
C ALA A 470 6.90 29.02 -50.81
N ASN A 471 7.92 29.14 -51.67
CA ASN A 471 7.77 29.10 -53.13
C ASN A 471 8.94 28.35 -53.76
N LEU A 472 8.80 27.04 -53.88
CA LEU A 472 9.45 26.29 -54.96
C LEU A 472 8.35 25.87 -55.94
N PRO A 473 8.42 26.26 -57.22
CA PRO A 473 7.47 25.81 -58.22
C PRO A 473 7.60 24.30 -58.40
N ALA A 474 6.45 23.60 -58.43
CA ALA A 474 6.38 22.18 -58.73
C ALA A 474 7.10 21.89 -60.06
N GLY A 475 8.29 21.30 -59.98
CA GLY A 475 9.04 20.87 -61.14
C GLY A 475 8.24 19.83 -61.90
N LYS A 476 7.80 20.18 -63.10
CA LYS A 476 7.28 19.22 -64.08
C LYS A 476 8.37 18.19 -64.35
N ALA A 477 8.16 16.96 -63.89
CA ALA A 477 8.91 15.81 -64.34
C ALA A 477 8.57 15.56 -65.82
N GLY A 478 9.42 16.05 -66.72
CA GLY A 478 9.46 15.60 -68.10
C GLY A 478 10.23 14.28 -68.16
N LEU A 479 9.52 13.18 -68.33
CA LEU A 479 10.10 11.92 -68.80
C LEU A 479 10.39 12.05 -70.30
N PRO A 480 11.55 11.57 -70.80
CA PRO A 480 11.80 11.52 -72.23
C PRO A 480 11.06 10.34 -72.87
N GLN A 481 10.11 10.65 -73.77
CA GLN A 481 10.05 10.18 -75.16
C GLN A 481 9.12 11.07 -75.97
#